data_AF-A0A2M8WJE0-F1
#
_entry.id   AF-A0A2M8WJE0-F1
#
_cell.length_a   1.000
_cell.length_b   1.000
_cell.length_c   1.000
_cell.angle_alpha   90.00
_cell.angle_beta   90.00
_cell.angle_gamma   90.00
#
_symmetry.space_group_name_H-M   'P 1'
#
loop_
_entity.id
_entity.type
_entity.pdbx_description
1 polymer ?
#
loop_
_entity_poly.entity_id
_entity_poly.type
_entity_poly.pdbx_seq_one_letter_code
_entity_poly.pdbx_strand_id
1 'polypeptide(L)'
;MRQSQAGPRPGTIWCDGTLYSTALPDALRNLEPPAIAMTGEQKARIRDVFDARAPYAFVAHSKPVPGRHARRFKGPCLAGHVRCPNWPASMRLGPEVPTTTCVPGSDCGCGKTVSVPDTLNERDRQPQAWQSNAWAASYNRRTRIEGANAQIRYQDLNVNRGFFRMLGRTATALLLALTLAGNNAHHLHHWYLGRGLPEPWAGELDEPAYDGPLRRYTRTRGRRSHAPPPSSSTPATTQ
;
A
#
# COMPACT_ATOMS: atom_id res chain seq x y z
N MET A 1 -14.26 10.89 10.96
CA MET A 1 -13.10 10.94 11.88
C MET A 1 -13.06 9.62 12.62
N ARG A 2 -12.02 8.79 12.47
CA ARG A 2 -11.95 7.54 13.26
C ARG A 2 -11.39 7.93 14.63
N GLN A 3 -12.22 7.73 15.65
CA GLN A 3 -11.94 8.16 17.02
C GLN A 3 -11.49 6.95 17.85
N SER A 4 -10.76 7.21 18.92
CA SER A 4 -10.45 6.18 19.91
C SER A 4 -11.73 5.73 20.61
N GLN A 5 -11.96 4.42 20.72
CA GLN A 5 -13.10 3.85 21.44
C GLN A 5 -12.64 2.84 22.49
N ALA A 6 -13.50 2.55 23.47
CA ALA A 6 -13.22 1.57 24.49
C ALA A 6 -12.89 0.20 23.87
N GLY A 7 -11.89 -0.49 24.43
CA GLY A 7 -11.53 -1.83 24.03
C GLY A 7 -12.43 -2.90 24.64
N PRO A 8 -12.29 -4.17 24.20
CA PRO A 8 -13.10 -5.30 24.65
C PRO A 8 -12.90 -5.68 26.13
N ARG A 9 -11.88 -5.14 26.80
CA ARG A 9 -11.63 -5.31 28.22
C ARG A 9 -11.16 -4.01 28.87
N PRO A 10 -11.39 -3.81 30.18
CA PRO A 10 -10.82 -2.69 30.93
C PRO A 10 -9.30 -2.61 30.75
N GLY A 11 -8.79 -1.39 30.58
CA GLY A 11 -7.37 -1.12 30.31
C GLY A 11 -6.95 -1.28 28.84
N THR A 12 -7.90 -1.48 27.92
CA THR A 12 -7.65 -1.57 26.47
C THR A 12 -8.43 -0.51 25.69
N ILE A 13 -7.90 -0.09 24.54
CA ILE A 13 -8.46 0.96 23.69
C ILE A 13 -8.29 0.56 22.21
N TRP A 14 -9.31 0.79 21.39
CA TRP A 14 -9.20 0.70 19.94
C TRP A 14 -8.89 2.08 19.38
N CYS A 15 -7.81 2.20 18.63
CA CYS A 15 -7.40 3.43 17.95
C CYS A 15 -7.04 3.08 16.50
N ASP A 16 -7.68 3.75 15.55
CA ASP A 16 -7.45 3.59 14.11
C ASP A 16 -7.36 2.13 13.62
N GLY A 17 -8.28 1.30 14.10
CA GLY A 17 -8.37 -0.10 13.67
C GLY A 17 -7.32 -1.04 14.27
N THR A 18 -6.61 -0.61 15.31
CA THR A 18 -5.66 -1.42 16.09
C THR A 18 -5.97 -1.39 17.59
N LEU A 19 -5.75 -2.51 18.27
CA LEU A 19 -5.96 -2.63 19.71
C LEU A 19 -4.69 -2.22 20.47
N TYR A 20 -4.81 -1.29 21.40
CA TYR A 20 -3.73 -0.79 22.25
C TYR A 20 -4.08 -0.92 23.73
N SER A 21 -3.07 -0.80 24.59
CA SER A 21 -3.32 -0.55 26.01
C SER A 21 -3.72 0.90 26.25
N THR A 22 -4.53 1.17 27.27
CA THR A 22 -4.79 2.54 27.76
C THR A 22 -3.54 3.22 28.32
N ALA A 23 -2.43 2.50 28.46
CA ALA A 23 -1.11 3.08 28.69
C ALA A 23 -0.56 3.90 27.52
N LEU A 24 -1.18 3.80 26.33
CA LEU A 24 -0.87 4.66 25.18
C LEU A 24 -1.07 6.14 25.57
N PRO A 25 -0.02 6.98 25.51
CA PRO A 25 -0.12 8.40 25.85
C PRO A 25 -1.21 9.11 25.05
N ASP A 26 -1.93 10.03 25.69
CA ASP A 26 -3.06 10.74 25.07
C ASP A 26 -2.65 11.53 23.82
N ALA A 27 -1.44 12.11 23.84
CA ALA A 27 -0.85 12.80 22.69
C ALA A 27 -0.69 11.89 21.46
N LEU A 28 -0.58 10.58 21.64
CA LEU A 28 -0.49 9.60 20.55
C LEU A 28 -1.85 9.03 20.17
N ARG A 29 -2.96 9.32 20.85
CA ARG A 29 -4.28 8.74 20.52
C ARG A 29 -4.96 9.45 19.35
N ASN A 30 -4.86 10.77 19.30
CA ASN A 30 -5.50 11.60 18.28
C ASN A 30 -4.41 12.29 17.46
N LEU A 31 -3.94 11.61 16.42
CA LEU A 31 -2.94 12.15 15.50
C LEU A 31 -3.62 12.54 14.18
N GLU A 32 -3.25 13.69 13.64
CA GLU A 32 -3.71 14.11 12.32
C GLU A 32 -2.92 13.38 11.23
N PRO A 33 -3.58 12.78 10.24
CA PRO A 33 -2.89 12.13 9.14
C PRO A 33 -2.16 13.13 8.24
N PRO A 34 -1.15 12.68 7.49
CA PRO A 34 -0.48 13.53 6.52
C PRO A 34 -1.45 14.03 5.43
N ALA A 35 -1.43 15.34 5.14
CA ALA A 35 -2.23 15.94 4.09
C ALA A 35 -1.72 15.56 2.69
N ILE A 36 -2.61 15.61 1.69
CA ILE A 36 -2.30 15.21 0.30
C ILE A 36 -1.16 16.04 -0.29
N ALA A 37 -1.20 17.36 -0.08
CA ALA A 37 -0.24 18.32 -0.62
C ALA A 37 1.16 18.26 0.04
N MET A 38 1.33 17.52 1.15
CA MET A 38 2.62 17.42 1.84
C MET A 38 3.65 16.64 1.00
N THR A 39 4.91 17.02 1.17
CA THR A 39 6.06 16.33 0.56
C THR A 39 6.24 14.92 1.14
N GLY A 40 7.03 14.09 0.47
CA GLY A 40 7.34 12.73 0.94
C GLY A 40 8.00 12.74 2.33
N GLU A 41 8.93 13.66 2.57
CA GLU A 41 9.63 13.80 3.85
C GLU A 41 8.72 14.26 4.98
N GLN A 42 7.84 15.25 4.72
CA GLN A 42 6.85 15.69 5.69
C GLN A 42 5.91 14.54 6.09
N LYS A 43 5.46 13.77 5.09
CA LYS A 43 4.63 12.58 5.34
C LYS A 43 5.37 11.53 6.17
N ALA A 44 6.66 11.29 5.90
CA ALA A 44 7.48 10.35 6.67
C ALA A 44 7.58 10.77 8.15
N ARG A 45 7.91 12.04 8.43
CA ARG A 45 8.01 12.56 9.81
C ARG A 45 6.72 12.41 10.60
N ILE A 46 5.57 12.67 9.98
CA ILE A 46 4.27 12.47 10.63
C ILE A 46 4.04 10.99 10.92
N ARG A 47 4.39 10.10 9.99
CA ARG A 47 4.25 8.65 10.18
C ARG A 47 5.16 8.09 11.27
N ASP A 48 6.33 8.69 11.49
CA ASP A 48 7.19 8.32 12.63
C ASP A 48 6.48 8.56 13.98
N VAL A 49 5.62 9.58 14.06
CA VAL A 49 4.76 9.82 15.23
C VAL A 49 3.67 8.75 15.36
N PHE A 50 3.10 8.27 14.24
CA PHE A 50 2.18 7.12 14.26
C PHE A 50 2.88 5.83 14.69
N ASP A 51 4.11 5.61 14.24
CA ASP A 51 4.93 4.44 14.62
C ASP A 51 5.28 4.44 16.11
N ALA A 52 5.34 5.60 16.76
CA ALA A 52 5.52 5.70 18.22
C ALA A 52 4.38 5.03 19.02
N ARG A 53 3.25 4.68 18.40
CA ARG A 53 2.18 3.87 19.01
C ARG A 53 2.55 2.39 19.11
N ALA A 54 3.43 1.90 18.24
CA ALA A 54 3.72 0.47 18.08
C ALA A 54 4.08 -0.24 19.40
N PRO A 55 4.88 0.34 20.32
CA PRO A 55 5.19 -0.31 21.58
C PRO A 55 3.96 -0.65 22.44
N TYR A 56 2.91 0.18 22.38
CA TYR A 56 1.71 0.03 23.20
C TYR A 56 0.65 -0.90 22.57
N ALA A 57 0.91 -1.41 21.37
CA ALA A 57 -0.03 -2.24 20.63
C ALA A 57 -0.13 -3.66 21.23
N PHE A 58 -1.33 -4.22 21.15
CA PHE A 58 -1.53 -5.63 21.41
C PHE A 58 -1.01 -6.47 20.25
N VAL A 59 -0.27 -7.54 20.57
CA VAL A 59 0.32 -8.43 19.57
C VAL A 59 -0.50 -9.72 19.52
N ALA A 60 -0.73 -10.24 18.32
CA ALA A 60 -1.38 -11.54 18.17
C ALA A 60 -0.58 -12.62 18.92
N HIS A 61 -1.24 -13.33 19.83
CA HIS A 61 -0.60 -14.35 20.65
C HIS A 61 -0.31 -15.63 19.85
N SER A 62 -1.16 -15.97 18.89
CA SER A 62 -1.03 -17.15 18.06
C SER A 62 -1.58 -16.92 16.65
N LYS A 63 -1.30 -17.87 15.75
CA LYS A 63 -1.97 -17.96 14.46
C LYS A 63 -3.49 -18.11 14.66
N PRO A 64 -4.33 -17.60 13.74
CA PRO A 64 -5.76 -17.89 13.74
C PRO A 64 -5.99 -19.40 13.69
N VAL A 65 -6.91 -19.90 14.51
CA VAL A 65 -7.31 -21.31 14.52
C VAL A 65 -8.63 -21.43 13.75
N PRO A 66 -8.74 -22.30 12.73
CA PRO A 66 -9.99 -22.51 12.01
C PRO A 66 -11.16 -22.82 12.96
N GLY A 67 -12.32 -22.24 12.72
CA GLY A 67 -13.54 -22.45 13.53
C GLY A 67 -13.58 -21.72 14.88
N ARG A 68 -12.50 -21.04 15.31
CA ARG A 68 -12.46 -20.39 16.64
C ARG A 68 -13.12 -19.00 16.70
N HIS A 69 -13.51 -18.40 15.57
CA HIS A 69 -14.19 -17.08 15.42
C HIS A 69 -13.68 -15.94 16.32
N ALA A 70 -12.45 -16.06 16.82
CA ALA A 70 -11.86 -15.15 17.78
C ALA A 70 -10.34 -15.33 17.74
N ARG A 71 -9.63 -14.21 17.96
CA ARG A 71 -8.17 -14.18 18.02
C ARG A 71 -7.70 -13.73 19.39
N ARG A 72 -6.70 -14.44 19.92
CA ARG A 72 -6.03 -14.05 21.17
C ARG A 72 -4.91 -13.07 20.89
N PHE A 73 -4.84 -12.05 21.72
CA PHE A 73 -3.81 -11.02 21.73
C PHE A 73 -3.16 -10.96 23.10
N LYS A 74 -1.85 -10.78 23.12
CA LYS A 74 -1.08 -10.48 24.33
C LYS A 74 -0.81 -8.98 24.40
N GLY A 75 -0.92 -8.43 25.60
CA GLY A 75 -0.64 -7.03 25.86
C GLY A 75 0.84 -6.69 25.64
N PRO A 76 1.15 -5.39 25.50
CA PRO A 76 2.48 -4.92 25.10
C PRO A 76 3.59 -5.33 26.07
N CYS A 77 3.28 -5.43 27.37
CA CYS A 77 4.24 -5.84 28.38
C CYS A 77 4.56 -7.35 28.30
N LEU A 78 3.56 -8.20 28.02
CA LEU A 78 3.78 -9.62 27.73
C LEU A 78 4.48 -9.85 26.39
N ALA A 79 4.40 -8.88 25.48
CA ALA A 79 5.13 -8.89 24.22
C ALA A 79 6.57 -8.38 24.35
N GLY A 80 6.96 -7.81 25.49
CA GLY A 80 8.29 -7.22 25.71
C GLY A 80 8.47 -5.85 25.06
N HIS A 81 7.38 -5.14 24.75
CA HIS A 81 7.41 -3.85 24.05
C HIS A 81 7.36 -2.63 24.98
N VAL A 82 6.89 -2.80 26.22
CA VAL A 82 6.85 -1.72 27.22
C VAL A 82 7.28 -2.25 28.58
N ARG A 83 7.84 -1.37 29.39
CA ARG A 83 8.11 -1.57 30.82
C ARG A 83 6.93 -1.03 31.60
N CYS A 84 6.26 -1.86 32.39
CA CYS A 84 5.09 -1.45 33.16
C CYS A 84 5.33 -1.68 34.66
N PRO A 85 5.10 -0.68 35.52
CA PRO A 85 5.28 -0.83 36.97
C PRO A 85 4.33 -1.89 37.59
N ASN A 86 3.18 -2.15 36.95
CA ASN A 86 2.25 -3.19 37.38
C ASN A 86 2.67 -4.61 36.98
N TRP A 87 3.81 -4.76 36.29
CA TRP A 87 4.32 -6.05 35.87
C TRP A 87 5.85 -6.13 36.06
N PRO A 88 6.30 -6.59 37.25
CA PRO A 88 7.72 -6.55 37.64
C PRO A 88 8.68 -7.22 36.66
N ALA A 89 8.25 -8.27 35.97
CA ALA A 89 9.08 -8.95 34.98
C ALA A 89 9.46 -8.04 33.79
N SER A 90 8.59 -7.11 33.39
CA SER A 90 8.88 -6.17 32.30
C SER A 90 9.81 -5.04 32.71
N MET A 91 9.84 -4.68 33.99
CA MET A 91 10.72 -3.63 34.49
C MET A 91 12.20 -4.02 34.38
N ARG A 92 12.49 -5.32 34.20
CA ARG A 92 13.82 -5.90 33.95
C ARG A 92 14.31 -5.70 32.51
N LEU A 93 13.47 -5.25 31.59
CA LEU A 93 13.88 -4.89 30.23
C LEU A 93 14.77 -3.63 30.26
N GLY A 94 15.58 -3.46 29.22
CA GLY A 94 16.55 -2.37 29.11
C GLY A 94 15.91 -0.98 28.96
N PRO A 95 16.69 0.10 29.13
CA PRO A 95 16.22 1.47 29.08
C PRO A 95 15.69 1.90 27.70
N GLU A 96 16.03 1.18 26.64
CA GLU A 96 15.52 1.39 25.28
C GLU A 96 14.02 1.07 25.13
N VAL A 97 13.47 0.24 26.02
CA VAL A 97 12.05 -0.11 26.02
C VAL A 97 11.27 0.97 26.79
N PRO A 98 10.23 1.58 26.19
CA PRO A 98 9.51 2.68 26.83
C PRO A 98 8.80 2.22 28.11
N THR A 99 8.92 3.06 29.15
CA THR A 99 8.21 2.85 30.42
C THR A 99 6.82 3.49 30.36
N THR A 100 5.79 2.74 30.73
CA THR A 100 4.42 3.25 30.78
C THR A 100 4.19 4.12 32.01
N THR A 101 3.26 5.06 31.91
CA THR A 101 2.80 5.92 33.00
C THR A 101 1.67 5.29 33.82
N CYS A 102 1.57 3.95 33.82
CA CYS A 102 0.52 3.26 34.57
C CYS A 102 0.67 3.49 36.08
N VAL A 103 -0.44 3.75 36.77
CA VAL A 103 -0.43 3.89 38.23
C VAL A 103 -0.17 2.52 38.88
N PRO A 104 0.82 2.40 39.78
CA PRO A 104 1.07 1.17 40.53
C PRO A 104 -0.21 0.63 41.21
N GLY A 105 -0.49 -0.67 41.05
CA GLY A 105 -1.67 -1.34 41.62
C GLY A 105 -2.97 -1.14 40.86
N SER A 106 -3.01 -0.25 39.85
CA SER A 106 -4.20 -0.04 39.02
C SER A 106 -4.36 -1.10 37.92
N ASP A 107 -5.62 -1.34 37.51
CA ASP A 107 -5.92 -2.30 36.45
C ASP A 107 -5.51 -1.76 35.06
N CYS A 108 -4.37 -2.21 34.55
CA CYS A 108 -3.83 -1.79 33.26
C CYS A 108 -3.89 -2.92 32.21
N GLY A 109 -4.05 -2.56 30.92
CA GLY A 109 -4.05 -3.55 29.84
C GLY A 109 -2.69 -4.13 29.47
N CYS A 110 -1.59 -3.56 29.99
CA CYS A 110 -0.24 -3.89 29.55
C CYS A 110 0.09 -5.39 29.67
N GLY A 111 -0.24 -5.99 30.82
CA GLY A 111 0.05 -7.38 31.15
C GLY A 111 -1.07 -8.38 30.81
N LYS A 112 -2.13 -7.96 30.10
CA LYS A 112 -3.32 -8.80 29.87
C LYS A 112 -3.22 -9.61 28.58
N THR A 113 -3.85 -10.77 28.57
CA THR A 113 -4.21 -11.48 27.34
C THR A 113 -5.71 -11.28 27.08
N VAL A 114 -6.07 -10.97 25.84
CA VAL A 114 -7.44 -10.63 25.45
C VAL A 114 -7.84 -11.49 24.25
N SER A 115 -9.04 -12.09 24.32
CA SER A 115 -9.66 -12.75 23.17
C SER A 115 -10.61 -11.77 22.51
N VAL A 116 -10.42 -11.53 21.21
CA VAL A 116 -11.22 -10.60 20.42
C VAL A 116 -11.99 -11.40 19.37
N PRO A 117 -13.35 -11.38 19.40
CA PRO A 117 -14.17 -11.99 18.36
C PRO A 117 -13.87 -11.38 16.99
N ASP A 118 -13.97 -12.17 15.92
CA ASP A 118 -13.68 -11.67 14.57
C ASP A 118 -14.71 -10.64 14.08
N THR A 119 -15.93 -10.69 14.62
CA THR A 119 -17.01 -9.72 14.38
C THR A 119 -16.79 -8.38 15.09
N LEU A 120 -15.91 -8.32 16.11
CA LEU A 120 -15.65 -7.08 16.82
C LEU A 120 -14.80 -6.14 15.96
N ASN A 121 -15.36 -4.97 15.61
CA ASN A 121 -14.71 -3.95 14.77
C ASN A 121 -14.21 -4.51 13.43
N GLU A 122 -14.91 -5.47 12.85
CA GLU A 122 -14.50 -6.19 11.63
C GLU A 122 -14.14 -5.24 10.47
N ARG A 123 -14.92 -4.17 10.28
CA ARG A 123 -14.72 -3.16 9.23
C ARG A 123 -13.41 -2.38 9.39
N ASP A 124 -13.02 -2.13 10.64
CA ASP A 124 -11.91 -1.25 10.97
C ASP A 124 -10.62 -2.04 11.22
N ARG A 125 -10.71 -3.37 11.39
CA ARG A 125 -9.57 -4.24 11.69
C ARG A 125 -8.61 -4.34 10.50
N GLN A 126 -7.40 -3.84 10.67
CA GLN A 126 -6.34 -3.93 9.67
C GLN A 126 -5.15 -4.75 10.19
N PRO A 127 -4.45 -5.51 9.33
CA PRO A 127 -3.26 -6.24 9.75
C PRO A 127 -2.11 -5.34 10.21
N GLN A 128 -2.02 -4.14 9.64
CA GLN A 128 -1.02 -3.13 9.93
C GLN A 128 -1.70 -1.92 10.56
N ALA A 129 -1.06 -1.32 11.56
CA ALA A 129 -1.59 -0.11 12.18
C ALA A 129 -1.73 1.00 11.15
N TRP A 130 -2.89 1.64 11.10
CA TRP A 130 -3.18 2.67 10.11
C TRP A 130 -2.16 3.83 10.21
N GLN A 131 -1.74 4.35 9.06
CA GLN A 131 -0.68 5.37 8.90
C GLN A 131 0.71 5.02 9.45
N SER A 132 0.93 3.81 9.97
CA SER A 132 2.30 3.34 10.22
C SER A 132 3.13 3.31 8.94
N ASN A 133 4.46 3.33 9.05
CA ASN A 133 5.32 3.20 7.87
C ASN A 133 5.10 1.86 7.15
N ALA A 134 4.84 0.78 7.90
CA ALA A 134 4.50 -0.53 7.34
C ALA A 134 3.19 -0.51 6.53
N TRP A 135 2.17 0.18 7.06
CA TRP A 135 0.89 0.40 6.36
C TRP A 135 1.09 1.24 5.11
N ALA A 136 1.82 2.35 5.19
CA ALA A 136 2.07 3.24 4.07
C ALA A 136 2.82 2.52 2.93
N ALA A 137 3.82 1.70 3.27
CA ALA A 137 4.52 0.88 2.28
C ALA A 137 3.58 -0.11 1.58
N SER A 138 2.68 -0.75 2.33
CA SER A 138 1.69 -1.67 1.77
C SER A 138 0.67 -0.97 0.88
N TYR A 139 0.14 0.16 1.35
CA TYR A 139 -0.83 0.97 0.63
C TYR A 139 -0.23 1.52 -0.66
N ASN A 140 1.00 2.05 -0.62
CA ASN A 140 1.69 2.57 -1.79
C ASN A 140 1.95 1.48 -2.84
N ARG A 141 2.26 0.24 -2.44
CA ARG A 141 2.35 -0.89 -3.38
C ARG A 141 1.02 -1.14 -4.08
N ARG A 142 -0.10 -1.10 -3.35
CA ARG A 142 -1.45 -1.26 -3.91
C ARG A 142 -1.78 -0.15 -4.91
N THR A 143 -1.57 1.11 -4.53
CA THR A 143 -1.81 2.25 -5.42
C THR A 143 -0.94 2.17 -6.68
N ARG A 144 0.31 1.71 -6.55
CA ARG A 144 1.21 1.55 -7.70
C ARG A 144 0.71 0.49 -8.69
N ILE A 145 0.24 -0.67 -8.21
CA ILE A 145 -0.28 -1.71 -9.12
C ILE A 145 -1.61 -1.28 -9.75
N GLU A 146 -2.47 -0.56 -9.04
CA GLU A 146 -3.70 0.02 -9.59
C GLU A 146 -3.38 1.01 -10.72
N GLY A 147 -2.38 1.88 -10.51
CA GLY A 147 -1.87 2.79 -11.54
C GLY A 147 -1.30 2.05 -12.75
N ALA A 148 -0.47 1.03 -12.53
CA ALA A 148 0.11 0.22 -13.61
C ALA A 148 -0.98 -0.49 -14.44
N ASN A 149 -1.99 -1.07 -13.78
CA ASN A 149 -3.12 -1.69 -14.47
C ASN A 149 -3.90 -0.68 -15.34
N ALA A 150 -4.10 0.55 -14.84
CA ALA A 150 -4.74 1.61 -15.61
C ALA A 150 -3.89 2.05 -16.81
N GLN A 151 -2.57 2.19 -16.63
CA GLN A 151 -1.63 2.54 -17.70
C GLN A 151 -1.63 1.50 -18.82
N ILE A 152 -1.49 0.22 -18.48
CA ILE A 152 -1.54 -0.89 -19.45
C ILE A 152 -2.87 -0.90 -20.21
N ARG A 153 -3.99 -0.66 -19.50
CA ARG A 153 -5.32 -0.72 -20.09
C ARG A 153 -5.67 0.48 -20.97
N TYR A 154 -5.16 1.68 -20.68
CA TYR A 154 -5.66 2.90 -21.34
C TYR A 154 -4.60 3.76 -22.01
N GLN A 155 -3.33 3.68 -21.59
CA GLN A 155 -2.27 4.60 -22.04
C GLN A 155 -1.25 3.89 -22.93
N ASP A 156 -0.67 2.79 -22.46
CA ASP A 156 0.52 2.19 -23.08
C ASP A 156 0.16 1.15 -24.14
N LEU A 157 -0.70 0.18 -23.77
CA LEU A 157 -0.96 -1.00 -24.60
C LEU A 157 -2.40 -1.12 -25.06
N ASN A 158 -3.33 -0.44 -24.38
CA ASN A 158 -4.77 -0.54 -24.62
C ASN A 158 -5.28 -1.99 -24.49
N VAL A 159 -4.80 -2.73 -23.47
CA VAL A 159 -5.19 -4.12 -23.20
C VAL A 159 -6.64 -4.17 -22.69
N ASN A 160 -7.57 -4.11 -23.63
CA ASN A 160 -9.00 -4.17 -23.40
C ASN A 160 -9.60 -5.43 -24.02
N ARG A 161 -10.90 -5.63 -23.81
CA ARG A 161 -11.65 -6.72 -24.45
C ARG A 161 -11.42 -6.69 -25.97
N GLY A 162 -11.05 -7.83 -26.55
CA GLY A 162 -10.75 -7.96 -27.97
C GLY A 162 -9.30 -7.60 -28.35
N PHE A 163 -8.44 -7.25 -27.39
CA PHE A 163 -7.00 -7.11 -27.60
C PHE A 163 -6.39 -8.44 -28.06
N PHE A 164 -6.66 -9.52 -27.33
CA PHE A 164 -6.40 -10.88 -27.79
C PHE A 164 -7.62 -11.42 -28.53
N ARG A 165 -7.40 -11.95 -29.74
CA ARG A 165 -8.43 -12.61 -30.56
C ARG A 165 -8.54 -14.11 -30.31
N MET A 166 -7.58 -14.70 -29.59
CA MET A 166 -7.63 -16.10 -29.19
C MET A 166 -8.61 -16.28 -28.03
N LEU A 167 -9.38 -17.37 -28.07
CA LEU A 167 -10.31 -17.76 -27.01
C LEU A 167 -9.65 -18.79 -26.08
N GLY A 168 -10.09 -18.83 -24.83
CA GLY A 168 -9.61 -19.78 -23.82
C GLY A 168 -8.66 -19.16 -22.80
N ARG A 169 -8.78 -19.62 -21.55
CA ARG A 169 -8.05 -19.06 -20.40
C ARG A 169 -6.53 -19.20 -20.54
N THR A 170 -6.05 -20.37 -20.95
CA THR A 170 -4.61 -20.66 -21.06
C THR A 170 -3.94 -19.83 -22.14
N ALA A 171 -4.53 -19.77 -23.35
CA ALA A 171 -4.00 -18.96 -24.45
C ALA A 171 -4.01 -17.46 -24.10
N THR A 172 -5.11 -16.97 -23.52
CA THR A 172 -5.22 -15.58 -23.08
C THR A 172 -4.20 -15.26 -21.99
N ALA A 173 -4.01 -16.15 -21.02
CA ALA A 173 -3.05 -15.97 -19.93
C ALA A 173 -1.60 -15.93 -20.45
N LEU A 174 -1.23 -16.83 -21.38
CA LEU A 174 0.10 -16.83 -21.99
C LEU A 174 0.37 -15.54 -22.77
N LEU A 175 -0.58 -15.12 -23.62
CA LEU A 175 -0.44 -13.89 -24.38
C LEU A 175 -0.38 -12.65 -23.47
N LEU A 176 -1.17 -12.63 -22.39
CA LEU A 176 -1.10 -11.58 -21.39
C LEU A 176 0.26 -11.56 -20.69
N ALA A 177 0.80 -12.73 -20.31
CA ALA A 177 2.10 -12.83 -19.67
C ALA A 177 3.23 -12.27 -20.57
N LEU A 178 3.26 -12.66 -21.84
CA LEU A 178 4.22 -12.12 -22.82
C LEU A 178 4.05 -10.62 -23.04
N THR A 179 2.81 -10.14 -23.09
CA THR A 179 2.50 -8.71 -23.23
C THR A 179 3.00 -7.90 -22.03
N LEU A 180 2.80 -8.41 -20.81
CA LEU A 180 3.30 -7.78 -19.58
C LEU A 180 4.83 -7.83 -19.49
N ALA A 181 5.45 -8.93 -19.93
CA ALA A 181 6.92 -9.03 -19.99
C ALA A 181 7.51 -7.98 -20.95
N GLY A 182 6.93 -7.83 -22.15
CA GLY A 182 7.31 -6.77 -23.09
C GLY A 182 7.10 -5.37 -22.52
N ASN A 183 5.98 -5.15 -21.81
CA ASN A 183 5.72 -3.87 -21.14
C ASN A 183 6.79 -3.54 -20.09
N ASN A 184 7.22 -4.53 -19.31
CA ASN A 184 8.28 -4.34 -18.31
C ASN A 184 9.63 -4.02 -18.97
N ALA A 185 9.98 -4.70 -20.07
CA ALA A 185 11.18 -4.39 -20.84
C ALA A 185 11.15 -2.95 -21.36
N HIS A 186 10.01 -2.50 -21.90
CA HIS A 186 9.83 -1.11 -22.32
C HIS A 186 9.96 -0.12 -21.15
N HIS A 187 9.33 -0.36 -20.00
CA HIS A 187 9.49 0.55 -18.86
C HIS A 187 10.95 0.64 -18.39
N LEU A 188 11.69 -0.46 -18.43
CA LEU A 188 13.12 -0.48 -18.11
C LEU A 188 13.90 0.38 -19.11
N HIS A 189 13.68 0.15 -20.41
CA HIS A 189 14.28 0.93 -21.50
C HIS A 189 14.06 2.43 -21.33
N HIS A 190 12.80 2.84 -21.14
CA HIS A 190 12.45 4.24 -20.91
C HIS A 190 13.09 4.82 -19.64
N TRP A 191 13.25 4.02 -18.58
CA TRP A 191 13.86 4.45 -17.33
C TRP A 191 15.35 4.76 -17.47
N TYR A 192 16.07 3.92 -18.24
CA TYR A 192 17.51 4.07 -18.50
C TYR A 192 17.76 5.26 -19.44
N LEU A 193 17.08 5.28 -20.58
CA LEU A 193 17.21 6.37 -21.56
C LEU A 193 16.81 7.73 -20.99
N GLY A 194 15.74 7.80 -20.18
CA GLY A 194 15.33 9.03 -19.52
C GLY A 194 16.37 9.59 -18.53
N ARG A 195 17.40 8.81 -18.19
CA ARG A 195 18.53 9.20 -17.32
C ARG A 195 19.85 9.30 -18.08
N GLY A 196 19.85 9.13 -19.39
CA GLY A 196 21.07 9.08 -20.20
C GLY A 196 21.98 7.91 -19.83
N LEU A 197 21.42 6.84 -19.25
CA LEU A 197 22.17 5.63 -18.90
C LEU A 197 22.02 4.61 -20.03
N PRO A 198 23.09 3.84 -20.35
CA PRO A 198 22.99 2.73 -21.28
C PRO A 198 22.05 1.66 -20.72
N GLU A 199 21.29 0.98 -21.59
CA GLU A 199 20.46 -0.14 -21.15
C GLU A 199 21.30 -1.28 -20.57
N PRO A 200 20.79 -2.02 -19.58
CA PRO A 200 21.52 -3.14 -18.97
C PRO A 200 21.96 -4.18 -20.01
N TRP A 201 21.06 -4.49 -20.94
CA TRP A 201 21.31 -5.47 -21.99
C TRP A 201 22.30 -4.98 -23.02
N ALA A 202 22.32 -3.68 -23.31
CA ALA A 202 23.31 -3.12 -24.23
C ALA A 202 24.74 -3.26 -23.66
N GLY A 203 24.91 -3.04 -22.35
CA GLY A 203 26.19 -3.26 -21.69
C GLY A 203 26.60 -4.74 -21.64
N GLU A 204 25.66 -5.64 -21.37
CA GLU A 204 25.94 -7.09 -21.29
C GLU A 204 26.23 -7.72 -22.66
N LEU A 205 25.57 -7.23 -23.71
CA LEU A 205 25.69 -7.75 -25.07
C LEU A 205 26.69 -6.98 -25.94
N ASP A 206 27.38 -5.98 -25.37
CA ASP A 206 28.28 -5.06 -26.07
C ASP A 206 27.62 -4.37 -27.28
N GLU A 207 26.34 -4.05 -27.14
CA GLU A 207 25.58 -3.32 -28.16
C GLU A 207 25.82 -1.82 -28.03
N PRO A 208 25.84 -1.07 -29.16
CA PRO A 208 25.96 0.38 -29.11
C PRO A 208 24.80 1.01 -28.33
N ALA A 209 25.10 2.11 -27.63
CA ALA A 209 24.07 2.86 -26.92
C ALA A 209 22.97 3.32 -27.88
N TYR A 210 21.71 3.10 -27.50
CA TYR A 210 20.57 3.53 -28.28
C TYR A 210 20.49 5.06 -28.35
N ASP A 211 20.54 5.61 -29.57
CA ASP A 211 20.52 7.05 -29.86
C ASP A 211 19.17 7.54 -30.44
N GLY A 212 18.23 6.61 -30.64
CA GLY A 212 16.93 6.90 -31.23
C GLY A 212 15.97 7.67 -30.32
N PRO A 213 14.93 8.31 -30.89
CA PRO A 213 13.92 8.99 -30.10
C PRO A 213 13.05 7.99 -29.32
N LEU A 214 12.75 8.32 -28.06
CA LEU A 214 11.79 7.59 -27.23
C LEU A 214 10.41 7.57 -27.90
N ARG A 215 10.03 6.45 -28.52
CA ARG A 215 8.71 6.28 -29.11
C ARG A 215 7.67 6.15 -28.00
N ARG A 216 6.74 7.10 -27.90
CA ARG A 216 5.54 6.93 -27.07
C ARG A 216 4.56 6.03 -27.80
N TYR A 217 4.27 4.87 -27.22
CA TYR A 217 3.26 3.93 -27.71
C TYR A 217 1.83 4.37 -27.39
N THR A 218 1.53 5.66 -27.39
CA THR A 218 0.13 6.06 -27.44
C THR A 218 -0.39 5.68 -28.83
N ARG A 219 -1.06 4.53 -28.93
CA ARG A 219 -2.08 4.27 -29.95
C ARG A 219 -3.27 5.19 -29.69
N THR A 220 -3.06 6.50 -29.60
CA THR A 220 -4.09 7.42 -30.04
C THR A 220 -4.25 7.09 -31.52
N ARG A 221 -5.32 6.35 -31.85
CA ARG A 221 -5.76 6.18 -33.23
C ARG A 221 -5.66 7.58 -33.84
N GLY A 222 -4.72 7.74 -34.79
CA GLY A 222 -4.58 8.98 -35.52
C GLY A 222 -5.97 9.45 -35.87
N ARG A 223 -6.27 10.71 -35.53
CA ARG A 223 -7.47 11.42 -35.96
C ARG A 223 -7.68 11.00 -37.40
N ARG A 224 -8.76 10.25 -37.70
CA ARG A 224 -9.07 9.88 -39.09
C ARG A 224 -9.05 11.21 -39.83
N SER A 225 -8.10 11.41 -40.73
CA SER A 225 -8.16 12.53 -41.64
C SER A 225 -9.45 12.34 -42.41
N HIS A 226 -10.48 13.12 -42.09
CA HIS A 226 -11.63 13.21 -42.96
C HIS A 226 -11.07 13.70 -44.28
N ALA A 227 -11.07 12.83 -45.29
CA ALA A 227 -10.82 13.26 -46.65
C ALA A 227 -11.82 14.41 -46.93
N PRO A 228 -11.36 15.53 -47.51
CA PRO A 228 -12.28 16.59 -47.89
C PRO A 228 -13.34 16.01 -48.84
N PRO A 229 -14.60 16.47 -48.75
CA PRO A 229 -15.65 15.98 -49.62
C PRO A 229 -15.25 16.18 -51.10
N PRO A 230 -15.60 15.25 -52.00
CA PRO A 230 -15.25 15.37 -53.41
C PRO A 230 -15.87 16.65 -53.98
N SER A 231 -15.06 17.46 -54.65
CA SER A 231 -15.52 18.63 -55.38
C SER A 231 -16.52 18.21 -56.45
N SER A 232 -17.71 18.78 -56.42
CA SER A 232 -18.74 18.59 -57.46
C SER A 232 -18.17 18.98 -58.82
N SER A 233 -18.07 18.01 -59.73
CA SER A 233 -17.77 18.24 -61.14
C SER A 233 -18.89 19.07 -61.77
N THR A 234 -18.54 20.22 -62.33
CA THR A 234 -19.38 21.02 -63.22
C THR A 234 -19.75 20.19 -64.46
N PRO A 235 -21.02 20.16 -64.91
CA PRO A 235 -21.37 19.45 -66.14
C PRO A 235 -20.86 20.24 -67.34
N ALA A 236 -20.32 19.51 -68.32
CA ALA A 236 -19.87 20.06 -69.59
C ALA A 236 -21.05 20.62 -70.39
N THR A 237 -20.89 21.85 -70.88
CA THR A 237 -21.76 22.47 -71.89
C THR A 237 -21.49 21.82 -73.23
N THR A 238 -22.48 21.10 -73.77
CA THR A 238 -22.49 20.63 -75.16
C THR A 238 -22.86 21.79 -76.07
N GLN A 239 -22.08 21.99 -77.15
CA GLN A 239 -22.41 22.88 -78.27
C GLN A 239 -23.42 22.21 -79.21
#